data_AF-A0A1I1H8P4-F1
#
_entry.id   AF-A0A1I1H8P4-F1
#
_cell.length_a   1.000
_cell.length_b   1.000
_cell.length_c   1.000
_cell.angle_alpha   90.00
_cell.angle_beta   90.00
_cell.angle_gamma   90.00
#
_symmetry.space_group_name_H-M   'P 1'
#
loop_
_entity.id
_entity.type
_entity.pdbx_description
1 polymer ?
#
loop_
_entity_poly.entity_id
_entity_poly.type
_entity_poly.pdbx_seq_one_letter_code
_entity_poly.pdbx_strand_id
1 'polypeptide(L)'
;MLNQTVFPFKLWLFNMTEKDFFDKLIENYILCTGKDISAEQLGYYLEFFLDRYPDEKLNQKLTKKVAARMIHEFLKNVLKLSDMDWGAATALRDIYECRVCSNAIAQVYVRGIISPLTKDIFGLNEIVTKEQADEILHKLEDFLQ
;
A
#
# COMPACT_ATOMS: atom_id res chain seq x y z
N MET A 1 -45.26 -5.96 17.16
CA MET A 1 -44.36 -6.55 16.14
C MET A 1 -43.61 -5.42 15.46
N LEU A 2 -42.37 -5.15 15.87
CA LEU A 2 -41.48 -4.22 15.20
C LEU A 2 -40.31 -5.03 14.65
N ASN A 3 -40.23 -5.11 13.33
CA ASN A 3 -39.12 -5.73 12.60
C ASN A 3 -37.85 -4.92 12.84
N GLN A 4 -36.89 -5.51 13.55
CA GLN A 4 -35.52 -5.00 13.59
C GLN A 4 -34.78 -5.55 12.37
N THR A 5 -34.57 -4.70 11.38
CA THR A 5 -33.59 -4.93 10.32
C THR A 5 -32.19 -4.77 10.92
N VAL A 6 -31.61 -5.90 11.36
CA VAL A 6 -30.21 -5.98 11.74
C VAL A 6 -29.38 -5.90 10.46
N PHE A 7 -28.85 -4.72 10.15
CA PHE A 7 -27.77 -4.59 9.18
C PHE A 7 -26.51 -5.29 9.71
N PRO A 8 -25.77 -6.08 8.91
CA PRO A 8 -24.65 -6.85 9.41
C PRO A 8 -23.44 -5.92 9.61
N PHE A 9 -23.29 -5.42 10.84
CA PHE A 9 -22.19 -4.56 11.29
C PHE A 9 -20.80 -5.24 11.30
N LYS A 10 -20.67 -6.48 10.80
CA LYS A 10 -19.49 -7.35 11.01
C LYS A 10 -18.53 -7.50 9.84
N LEU A 11 -18.84 -7.03 8.62
CA LEU A 11 -17.94 -7.19 7.46
C LEU A 11 -16.94 -6.02 7.26
N TRP A 12 -17.14 -4.90 7.94
CA TRP A 12 -16.34 -3.67 7.73
C TRP A 12 -15.09 -3.57 8.62
N LEU A 13 -14.92 -4.46 9.60
CA LEU A 13 -13.83 -4.41 10.59
C LEU A 13 -12.56 -5.19 10.18
N PHE A 14 -12.54 -5.87 9.03
CA PHE A 14 -11.46 -6.79 8.65
C PHE A 14 -10.57 -6.32 7.49
N ASN A 15 -11.01 -5.34 6.69
CA ASN A 15 -10.27 -4.93 5.49
C ASN A 15 -9.61 -3.57 5.73
N MET A 16 -8.34 -3.46 5.32
CA MET A 16 -7.60 -2.19 5.34
C MET A 16 -8.15 -1.26 4.26
N THR A 17 -8.44 0.00 4.59
CA THR A 17 -8.74 1.02 3.57
C THR A 17 -7.45 1.63 3.02
N GLU A 18 -7.55 2.31 1.87
CA GLU A 18 -6.40 3.05 1.33
C GLU A 18 -5.91 4.14 2.31
N LYS A 19 -6.84 4.86 2.96
CA LYS A 19 -6.51 5.92 3.91
C LYS A 19 -5.87 5.35 5.17
N ASP A 20 -6.44 4.30 5.77
CA ASP A 20 -5.88 3.67 6.97
C ASP A 20 -4.45 3.18 6.74
N PHE A 21 -4.17 2.61 5.55
CA PHE A 21 -2.83 2.13 5.22
C PHE A 21 -1.84 3.28 5.05
N PHE A 22 -2.25 4.36 4.40
CA PHE A 22 -1.42 5.56 4.29
C PHE A 22 -1.10 6.13 5.67
N ASP A 23 -2.11 6.27 6.54
CA ASP A 23 -1.91 6.83 7.88
C ASP A 23 -0.95 5.96 8.70
N LYS A 24 -1.15 4.63 8.68
CA LYS A 24 -0.23 3.68 9.31
C LYS A 24 1.18 3.72 8.75
N LEU A 25 1.35 3.95 7.45
CA LEU A 25 2.66 4.09 6.81
C LEU A 25 3.42 5.30 7.38
N ILE A 26 2.74 6.45 7.49
CA ILE A 26 3.31 7.67 8.07
C ILE A 26 3.60 7.48 9.55
N GLU A 27 2.65 6.94 10.32
CA GLU A 27 2.83 6.63 11.73
C GLU A 27 4.03 5.71 11.97
N ASN A 28 4.14 4.63 11.19
CA ASN A 28 5.25 3.68 11.35
C ASN A 28 6.61 4.34 11.09
N TYR A 29 6.70 5.18 10.06
CA TYR A 29 7.92 5.94 9.79
C TYR A 29 8.30 6.87 10.95
N ILE A 30 7.33 7.62 11.48
CA ILE A 30 7.57 8.54 12.61
C ILE A 30 8.03 7.75 13.84
N LEU A 31 7.39 6.60 14.12
CA LEU A 31 7.73 5.73 15.24
C LEU A 31 9.15 5.15 15.11
N CYS A 32 9.54 4.69 13.93
CA CYS A 32 10.86 4.11 13.70
C CYS A 32 11.98 5.14 13.67
N THR A 33 11.73 6.34 13.13
CA THR A 33 12.80 7.30 12.82
C THR A 33 12.81 8.54 13.73
N GLY A 34 11.71 8.81 14.43
CA GLY A 34 11.51 10.03 15.20
C GLY A 34 11.38 11.31 14.35
N LYS A 35 11.24 11.18 13.03
CA LYS A 35 11.19 12.32 12.09
C LYS A 35 9.79 12.47 11.52
N ASP A 36 9.36 13.72 11.39
CA ASP A 36 8.16 14.06 10.63
C ASP A 36 8.45 14.06 9.11
N ILE A 37 7.40 13.97 8.29
CA ILE A 37 7.47 14.02 6.83
C ILE A 37 6.69 15.24 6.33
N SER A 38 7.37 16.17 5.67
CA SER A 38 6.69 17.31 5.05
C SER A 38 5.92 16.87 3.79
N ALA A 39 4.86 17.62 3.43
CA ALA A 39 4.06 17.34 2.24
C ALA A 39 4.91 17.29 0.96
N GLU A 40 5.95 18.13 0.86
CA GLU A 40 6.87 18.17 -0.28
C GLU A 40 7.69 16.88 -0.41
N GLN A 41 7.99 16.20 0.71
CA GLN A 41 8.75 14.95 0.72
C GLN A 41 7.93 13.74 0.27
N LEU A 42 6.60 13.80 0.37
CA LEU A 42 5.71 12.69 -0.02
C LEU A 42 5.62 12.53 -1.55
N GLY A 43 5.77 13.63 -2.29
CA GLY A 43 5.48 13.68 -3.71
C GLY A 43 3.97 13.64 -3.99
N TYR A 44 3.59 13.98 -5.23
CA TYR A 44 2.20 14.25 -5.60
C TYR A 44 1.21 13.12 -5.30
N TYR A 45 1.64 11.86 -5.44
CA TYR A 45 0.74 10.73 -5.24
C TYR A 45 0.39 10.51 -3.77
N LEU A 46 1.36 10.62 -2.87
CA LEU A 46 1.14 10.42 -1.44
C LEU A 46 0.55 11.67 -0.77
N GLU A 47 0.92 12.87 -1.22
CA GLU A 47 0.31 14.13 -0.77
C GLU A 47 -1.22 14.13 -0.95
N PHE A 48 -1.73 13.45 -1.98
CA PHE A 48 -3.17 13.28 -2.19
C PHE A 48 -3.90 12.65 -0.99
N PHE A 49 -3.22 11.82 -0.21
CA PHE A 49 -3.81 11.11 0.94
C PHE A 49 -3.81 11.92 2.25
N LEU A 50 -3.19 13.10 2.28
CA LEU A 50 -3.22 13.99 3.45
C LEU A 50 -4.59 14.64 3.61
N ASP A 51 -4.79 15.81 2.99
CA ASP A 51 -6.01 16.63 3.14
C ASP A 51 -6.87 16.66 1.88
N ARG A 52 -6.41 16.04 0.79
CA ARG A 52 -7.11 16.01 -0.50
C ARG A 52 -7.83 14.69 -0.76
N TYR A 53 -7.78 13.74 0.19
CA TYR A 53 -8.45 12.46 0.04
C TYR A 53 -9.94 12.66 0.30
N PRO A 54 -10.81 12.41 -0.68
CA PRO A 54 -12.19 12.84 -0.58
C PRO A 54 -12.99 11.88 0.33
N ASP A 55 -13.91 12.44 1.12
CA ASP A 55 -14.67 11.71 2.14
C ASP A 55 -15.41 10.49 1.57
N GLU A 56 -15.92 10.58 0.34
CA GLU A 56 -16.60 9.47 -0.32
C GLU A 56 -15.70 8.25 -0.60
N LYS A 57 -14.37 8.43 -0.54
CA LYS A 57 -13.38 7.37 -0.71
C LYS A 57 -12.83 6.83 0.62
N LEU A 58 -13.21 7.36 1.78
CA LEU A 58 -12.69 6.86 3.06
C LEU A 58 -12.93 5.36 3.28
N ASN A 59 -13.98 4.80 2.66
CA ASN A 59 -14.29 3.37 2.72
C ASN A 59 -13.69 2.55 1.55
N GLN A 60 -12.85 3.16 0.72
CA GLN A 60 -12.21 2.50 -0.41
C GLN A 60 -11.20 1.47 0.11
N LYS A 61 -11.45 0.20 -0.23
CA LYS A 61 -10.59 -0.91 0.19
C LYS A 61 -9.22 -0.82 -0.48
N LEU A 62 -8.18 -1.12 0.30
CA LEU A 62 -6.81 -1.21 -0.20
C LEU A 62 -6.67 -2.42 -1.14
N THR A 63 -6.17 -2.17 -2.34
CA THR A 63 -5.77 -3.25 -3.29
C THR A 63 -4.25 -3.37 -3.30
N LYS A 64 -3.72 -4.55 -3.67
CA LYS A 64 -2.26 -4.76 -3.75
C LYS A 64 -1.56 -3.78 -4.68
N LYS A 65 -2.17 -3.39 -5.81
CA LYS A 65 -1.58 -2.39 -6.71
C LYS A 65 -1.51 -0.99 -6.08
N VAL A 66 -2.50 -0.62 -5.25
CA VAL A 66 -2.49 0.68 -4.55
C VAL A 66 -1.45 0.66 -3.43
N ALA A 67 -1.40 -0.41 -2.64
CA ALA A 67 -0.35 -0.61 -1.65
C ALA A 67 1.05 -0.55 -2.29
N ALA A 68 1.25 -1.24 -3.42
CA ALA A 68 2.52 -1.22 -4.16
C ALA A 68 2.92 0.20 -4.58
N ARG A 69 1.97 1.00 -5.10
CA ARG A 69 2.23 2.40 -5.48
C ARG A 69 2.56 3.27 -4.29
N MET A 70 1.82 3.14 -3.18
CA MET A 70 2.09 3.91 -1.97
C MET A 70 3.49 3.62 -1.44
N ILE A 71 3.83 2.33 -1.28
CA ILE A 71 5.15 1.91 -0.82
C ILE A 71 6.25 2.38 -1.78
N HIS A 72 6.08 2.19 -3.09
CA HIS A 72 7.11 2.60 -4.05
C HIS A 72 7.37 4.11 -4.03
N GLU A 73 6.30 4.92 -4.04
CA GLU A 73 6.43 6.38 -3.93
C GLU A 73 7.07 6.78 -2.60
N PHE A 74 6.78 6.07 -1.51
CA PHE A 74 7.41 6.29 -0.21
C PHE A 74 8.91 5.98 -0.23
N LEU A 75 9.30 4.81 -0.74
CA LEU A 75 10.70 4.41 -0.90
C LEU A 75 11.48 5.46 -1.71
N LYS A 76 10.88 5.95 -2.80
CA LYS A 76 11.53 6.90 -3.71
C LYS A 76 11.58 8.32 -3.16
N ASN A 77 10.46 8.83 -2.64
CA ASN A 77 10.33 10.25 -2.31
C ASN A 77 10.74 10.53 -0.86
N VAL A 78 10.41 9.65 0.08
CA VAL A 78 10.75 9.83 1.50
C VAL A 78 12.11 9.23 1.79
N LEU A 79 12.33 7.95 1.46
CA LEU A 79 13.59 7.25 1.77
C LEU A 79 14.70 7.49 0.73
N LYS A 80 14.39 8.16 -0.39
CA LYS A 80 15.34 8.48 -1.48
C LYS A 80 16.05 7.24 -2.06
N LEU A 81 15.40 6.09 -2.03
CA LEU A 81 15.92 4.85 -2.60
C LEU A 81 15.70 4.83 -4.11
N SER A 82 16.75 4.51 -4.85
CA SER A 82 16.66 4.31 -6.30
C SER A 82 15.95 2.99 -6.63
N ASP A 83 15.33 2.95 -7.80
CA ASP A 83 14.75 1.73 -8.34
C ASP A 83 15.82 0.65 -8.54
N MET A 84 15.50 -0.59 -8.18
CA MET A 84 16.33 -1.76 -8.46
C MET A 84 16.09 -2.25 -9.88
N ASP A 85 17.08 -2.97 -10.43
CA ASP A 85 16.82 -3.84 -11.58
C ASP A 85 15.74 -4.85 -11.20
N TRP A 86 14.69 -4.91 -12.02
CA TRP A 86 13.52 -5.72 -11.74
C TRP A 86 13.34 -6.86 -12.75
N GLY A 87 14.43 -7.33 -13.37
CA GLY A 87 14.39 -8.47 -14.29
C GLY A 87 13.66 -9.69 -13.70
N ALA A 88 13.81 -9.94 -12.39
CA ALA A 88 13.09 -11.01 -11.69
C ALA A 88 11.55 -10.84 -11.70
N ALA A 89 11.04 -9.60 -11.68
CA ALA A 89 9.61 -9.31 -11.72
C ALA A 89 8.98 -9.59 -13.09
N THR A 90 9.78 -9.79 -14.14
CA THR A 90 9.27 -10.21 -15.46
C THR A 90 8.64 -11.61 -15.44
N ALA A 91 8.90 -12.40 -14.39
CA ALA A 91 8.22 -13.67 -14.14
C ALA A 91 6.74 -13.50 -13.75
N LEU A 92 6.32 -12.30 -13.31
CA LEU A 92 4.94 -11.99 -12.99
C LEU A 92 4.16 -11.71 -14.28
N ARG A 93 3.19 -12.57 -14.58
CA ARG A 93 2.43 -12.51 -15.83
C ARG A 93 1.48 -11.31 -15.90
N ASP A 94 1.01 -10.83 -14.75
CA ASP A 94 0.03 -9.77 -14.60
C ASP A 94 0.66 -8.38 -14.38
N ILE A 95 1.99 -8.26 -14.35
CA ILE A 95 2.69 -7.01 -14.03
C ILE A 95 2.35 -5.84 -14.96
N TYR A 96 1.98 -6.14 -16.20
CA TYR A 96 1.63 -5.13 -17.21
C TYR A 96 0.11 -4.90 -17.37
N GLU A 97 -0.75 -5.57 -16.61
CA GLU A 97 -2.20 -5.33 -16.63
C GLU A 97 -2.54 -3.88 -16.21
N CYS A 98 -1.75 -3.32 -15.30
CA CYS A 98 -1.74 -1.88 -15.01
C CYS A 98 -0.39 -1.28 -15.42
N ARG A 99 -0.30 -0.72 -16.62
CA ARG A 99 0.95 -0.11 -17.13
C ARG A 99 1.53 0.94 -16.18
N VAL A 100 0.69 1.80 -15.63
CA VAL A 100 1.11 2.85 -14.67
C VAL A 100 1.53 2.31 -13.31
N CYS A 101 1.13 1.08 -12.96
CA CYS A 101 1.49 0.42 -11.69
C CYS A 101 2.73 -0.49 -11.83
N SER A 102 3.10 -0.86 -13.06
CA SER A 102 4.08 -1.92 -13.35
C SER A 102 5.41 -1.74 -12.61
N ASN A 103 5.99 -0.53 -12.65
CA ASN A 103 7.25 -0.25 -11.95
C ASN A 103 7.09 -0.38 -10.43
N ALA A 104 6.02 0.17 -9.85
CA ALA A 104 5.77 0.08 -8.42
C ALA A 104 5.61 -1.38 -7.96
N ILE A 105 4.88 -2.19 -8.72
CA ILE A 105 4.72 -3.63 -8.47
C ILE A 105 6.07 -4.34 -8.54
N ALA A 106 6.87 -4.06 -9.57
CA ALA A 106 8.22 -4.59 -9.71
C ALA A 106 9.07 -4.27 -8.47
N GLN A 107 9.12 -3.00 -8.05
CA GLN A 107 9.97 -2.56 -6.94
C GLN A 107 9.60 -3.22 -5.61
N VAL A 108 8.31 -3.31 -5.28
CA VAL A 108 7.90 -3.97 -4.03
C VAL A 108 8.07 -5.48 -4.07
N TYR A 109 7.95 -6.10 -5.25
CA TYR A 109 8.17 -7.54 -5.43
C TYR A 109 9.65 -7.91 -5.29
N VAL A 110 10.55 -7.23 -6.01
CA VAL A 110 11.99 -7.57 -5.97
C VAL A 110 12.65 -7.25 -4.64
N ARG A 111 12.10 -6.29 -3.90
CA ARG A 111 12.50 -5.99 -2.52
C ARG A 111 11.90 -6.93 -1.48
N GLY A 112 11.01 -7.84 -1.89
CA GLY A 112 10.35 -8.78 -0.98
C GLY A 112 9.31 -8.15 -0.05
N ILE A 113 8.92 -6.90 -0.27
CA ILE A 113 8.01 -6.15 0.59
C ILE A 113 6.57 -6.65 0.42
N ILE A 114 6.10 -6.84 -0.82
CA ILE A 114 4.78 -7.41 -1.11
C ILE A 114 4.94 -8.75 -1.82
N SER A 115 4.55 -9.83 -1.14
CA SER A 115 4.53 -11.19 -1.68
C SER A 115 3.51 -11.31 -2.82
N PRO A 116 3.78 -12.08 -3.90
CA PRO A 116 2.80 -12.32 -4.95
C PRO A 116 1.65 -13.23 -4.47
N LEU A 117 0.53 -13.28 -5.21
CA LEU A 117 -0.61 -14.15 -4.88
C LEU A 117 -0.29 -15.63 -5.16
N THR A 118 0.33 -15.89 -6.31
CA THR A 118 0.89 -17.20 -6.68
C THR A 118 2.35 -17.04 -7.10
N LYS A 119 2.98 -18.10 -7.59
CA LYS A 119 4.37 -18.04 -8.08
C LYS A 119 4.57 -17.01 -9.20
N ASP A 120 3.58 -16.82 -10.06
CA ASP A 120 3.65 -16.04 -11.31
C ASP A 120 2.56 -14.96 -11.44
N ILE A 121 1.73 -14.76 -10.42
CA ILE A 121 0.65 -13.77 -10.39
C ILE A 121 0.81 -12.89 -9.15
N PHE A 122 0.96 -11.58 -9.35
CA PHE A 122 1.01 -10.62 -8.25
C PHE A 122 -0.36 -10.45 -7.58
N GLY A 123 -1.45 -10.44 -8.36
CA GLY A 123 -2.81 -10.25 -7.87
C GLY A 123 -3.14 -8.78 -7.66
N LEU A 124 -3.01 -7.96 -8.71
CA LEU A 124 -3.09 -6.50 -8.65
C LEU A 124 -4.34 -5.97 -7.92
N ASN A 125 -5.49 -6.61 -8.12
CA ASN A 125 -6.78 -6.18 -7.59
C ASN A 125 -7.19 -6.91 -6.30
N GLU A 126 -6.34 -7.80 -5.77
CA GLU A 126 -6.61 -8.46 -4.50
C GLU A 126 -6.72 -7.43 -3.39
N ILE A 127 -7.73 -7.60 -2.55
CA ILE A 127 -7.94 -6.76 -1.37
C ILE A 127 -6.91 -7.14 -0.32
N VAL A 128 -6.20 -6.14 0.19
CA VAL A 128 -5.21 -6.33 1.25
C VAL A 128 -5.94 -6.40 2.59
N THR A 129 -5.79 -7.53 3.27
CA THR A 129 -6.28 -7.74 4.63
C THR A 129 -5.45 -6.92 5.62
N LYS A 130 -5.97 -6.73 6.84
CA LYS A 130 -5.23 -6.04 7.89
C LYS A 130 -3.90 -6.72 8.21
N GLU A 131 -3.90 -8.04 8.28
CA GLU A 131 -2.71 -8.85 8.57
C GLU A 131 -1.65 -8.70 7.48
N GLN A 132 -2.05 -8.72 6.20
CA GLN A 132 -1.14 -8.47 5.09
C GLN A 132 -0.59 -7.04 5.10
N ALA A 133 -1.43 -6.04 5.41
CA ALA A 133 -0.98 -4.67 5.51
C ALA A 133 0.07 -4.48 6.62
N ASP A 134 -0.16 -5.09 7.78
CA ASP A 134 0.79 -5.05 8.90
C ASP A 134 2.11 -5.79 8.53
N GLU A 135 2.05 -6.92 7.81
CA GLU A 135 3.23 -7.60 7.26
C GLU A 135 4.03 -6.72 6.29
N ILE A 136 3.34 -6.01 5.39
CA ILE A 136 3.95 -5.10 4.42
C ILE A 136 4.70 -3.97 5.14
N LEU A 137 4.07 -3.38 6.16
CA LEU A 137 4.67 -2.31 6.96
C LEU A 137 5.86 -2.81 7.77
N HIS A 138 5.76 -4.00 8.35
CA HIS A 138 6.88 -4.62 9.07
C HIS A 138 8.09 -4.86 8.15
N LYS A 139 7.87 -5.39 6.94
CA LYS A 139 8.93 -5.56 5.93
C LYS A 139 9.52 -4.23 5.46
N LEU A 140 8.77 -3.13 5.54
CA LEU A 140 9.28 -1.80 5.21
C LEU A 140 10.27 -1.30 6.28
N GLU A 141 10.12 -1.72 7.54
CA GLU A 141 10.99 -1.28 8.66
C GLU A 141 12.46 -1.65 8.43
N ASP A 142 12.74 -2.72 7.69
CA ASP A 142 14.09 -3.11 7.26
C ASP A 142 14.81 -2.02 6.45
N PHE A 143 14.06 -1.06 5.90
CA PHE A 143 14.59 0.06 5.11
C PHE A 143 14.62 1.38 5.89
N LEU A 144 14.16 1.40 7.15
CA LEU A 144 14.06 2.62 7.97
C LEU A 144 15.25 2.82 8.94
N GLN A 145 16.23 1.92 8.93
CA GLN A 145 17.38 1.90 9.83
C GLN A 145 18.53 2.81 9.36
#